data_AF-L5L349-F1
#
_entry.id   AF-L5L349-F1
#
_cell.length_a   1.000
_cell.length_b   1.000
_cell.length_c   1.000
_cell.angle_alpha   90.00
_cell.angle_beta   90.00
_cell.angle_gamma   90.00
#
_symmetry.space_group_name_H-M   'P 1'
#
loop_
_entity.id
_entity.type
_entity.pdbx_description
1 polymer ?
#
loop_
_entity_poly.entity_id
_entity_poly.type
_entity_poly.pdbx_seq_one_letter_code
_entity_poly.pdbx_strand_id
1 'polypeptide(L)'
;MRRHGDTCAPVRAALVRLRVANGVKRGRHLDDDGLPHGFCSVTYSSTDRFEGNFVHGEKNGRGKFFFFDGSTLEGYYADDALQGQGVYTYEDGGVLQGTYVDGELNGPAQEYDTDGRLIFKGQYKDNIRHGVCWIYYPDGGRLVGEVNEDGEMTGEKIAYVYPDERTALYGKFIDGEMIEGKLASLMSTEEGRPHFELMPGSSVYHFDKSTSSCISTHALLPDPYESERVYVAESLISSAGEGLFSKVAVGPSTVMSFYNGVRITHQEVDSRDWALNGNTLSLDEETVIDVPEPYNHVSKYCASLGHKANHSFTPNCIYDMFVHPRFGPIKCIRTLRAVEANEELTVAYGYDHSPPGKFLVVPGGAEGLPGRPAEVKDLALGSGDPEWKLGSMHYVYPTTGQPGTARAVTSHPLTPPSQRLSRILTRRPLGTGFGPQGGDKGSASLFRKARFLELRSPAGLEQVTVASAQMLKFHT
;
A
#
# COMPACT_ATOMS: atom_id res chain seq x y z
N MET A 1 -51.93 -12.28 -13.02
CA MET A 1 -50.98 -13.22 -13.67
C MET A 1 -49.58 -12.83 -13.26
N ARG A 2 -49.07 -13.45 -12.19
CA ARG A 2 -47.70 -13.29 -11.67
C ARG A 2 -46.79 -14.20 -12.49
N ARG A 3 -45.64 -13.71 -12.96
CA ARG A 3 -44.58 -14.55 -13.55
C ARG A 3 -43.64 -14.95 -12.42
N HIS A 4 -43.46 -16.26 -12.27
CA HIS A 4 -42.42 -16.89 -11.47
C HIS A 4 -41.04 -16.49 -12.02
N GLY A 5 -40.17 -16.01 -11.13
CA GLY A 5 -38.73 -15.94 -11.32
C GLY A 5 -38.10 -16.70 -10.15
N ASP A 6 -37.62 -17.89 -10.44
CA ASP A 6 -36.58 -18.70 -9.80
C ASP A 6 -36.32 -18.49 -8.29
N THR A 7 -37.20 -19.10 -7.50
CA THR A 7 -36.95 -19.51 -6.11
C THR A 7 -35.92 -20.63 -6.07
N CYS A 8 -35.02 -20.61 -5.08
CA CYS A 8 -34.12 -21.70 -4.73
C CYS A 8 -34.89 -23.03 -4.74
N ALA A 9 -34.38 -24.03 -5.47
CA ALA A 9 -35.03 -25.33 -5.52
C ALA A 9 -35.05 -25.94 -4.09
N PRO A 10 -36.15 -26.61 -3.68
CA PRO A 10 -36.15 -27.31 -2.40
C PRO A 10 -35.00 -28.32 -2.41
N VAL A 11 -34.24 -28.39 -1.30
CA VAL A 11 -33.09 -29.27 -1.12
C VAL A 11 -33.49 -30.73 -1.35
N ARG A 12 -33.53 -31.16 -2.60
CA ARG A 12 -33.72 -32.54 -3.02
C ARG A 12 -32.37 -33.09 -3.43
N ALA A 13 -31.81 -33.86 -2.51
CA ALA A 13 -30.70 -34.78 -2.72
C ALA A 13 -29.33 -34.13 -3.03
N ALA A 14 -28.92 -33.10 -2.27
CA ALA A 14 -27.52 -33.06 -1.87
C ALA A 14 -27.31 -34.17 -0.84
N LEU A 15 -26.20 -34.92 -0.91
CA LEU A 15 -25.86 -35.94 0.08
C LEU A 15 -25.52 -35.22 1.41
N VAL A 16 -26.53 -34.76 2.14
CA VAL A 16 -26.40 -34.09 3.43
C VAL A 16 -25.82 -35.11 4.41
N ARG A 17 -24.50 -35.11 4.58
CA ARG A 17 -23.88 -35.75 5.73
C ARG A 17 -24.08 -34.83 6.93
N LEU A 18 -25.25 -34.92 7.56
CA LEU A 18 -25.46 -34.42 8.91
C LEU A 18 -24.46 -35.13 9.83
N ARG A 19 -23.33 -34.49 10.13
CA ARG A 19 -22.50 -34.88 11.25
C ARG A 19 -23.14 -34.31 12.51
N VAL A 20 -23.93 -35.15 13.16
CA VAL A 20 -24.41 -34.91 14.52
C VAL A 20 -23.18 -34.99 15.44
N ALA A 21 -22.80 -33.86 16.03
CA ALA A 21 -21.76 -33.84 17.05
C ALA A 21 -22.22 -34.71 18.23
N ASN A 22 -21.36 -35.65 18.61
CA ASN A 22 -21.55 -36.68 19.64
C ASN A 22 -22.56 -37.76 19.25
N GLY A 23 -22.04 -38.98 19.07
CA GLY A 23 -22.85 -40.14 18.75
C GLY A 23 -23.99 -40.31 19.75
N VAL A 24 -25.23 -40.10 19.29
CA VAL A 24 -26.48 -40.75 19.69
C VAL A 24 -27.65 -40.08 18.93
N LYS A 25 -28.40 -40.93 18.20
CA LYS A 25 -29.77 -40.80 17.67
C LYS A 25 -30.12 -39.69 16.65
N ARG A 26 -30.38 -40.15 15.41
CA ARG A 26 -31.37 -39.59 14.48
C ARG A 26 -32.63 -39.18 15.25
N GLY A 27 -33.04 -37.91 15.18
CA GLY A 27 -34.38 -37.48 15.65
C GLY A 27 -34.49 -36.23 16.52
N ARG A 28 -33.49 -35.33 16.60
CA ARG A 28 -33.68 -34.01 17.26
C ARG A 28 -33.42 -32.78 16.40
N HIS A 29 -32.92 -32.98 15.19
CA HIS A 29 -32.46 -31.90 14.31
C HIS A 29 -33.10 -31.99 12.90
N LEU A 30 -34.11 -32.84 12.76
CA LEU A 30 -34.93 -32.98 11.57
C LEU A 30 -36.39 -32.81 12.00
N ASP A 31 -37.21 -32.20 11.14
CA ASP A 31 -38.66 -32.15 11.31
C ASP A 31 -39.34 -33.45 10.87
N ASP A 32 -40.67 -33.46 10.90
CA ASP A 32 -41.52 -34.60 10.52
C ASP A 32 -41.35 -35.00 9.03
N ASP A 33 -40.89 -34.08 8.18
CA ASP A 33 -40.62 -34.30 6.76
C ASP A 33 -39.16 -34.77 6.51
N GLY A 34 -38.36 -34.90 7.57
CA GLY A 34 -36.96 -35.28 7.50
C GLY A 34 -36.05 -34.14 7.02
N LEU A 35 -36.51 -32.89 7.07
CA LEU A 35 -35.76 -31.70 6.71
C LEU A 35 -35.04 -31.11 7.93
N PRO A 36 -33.87 -30.48 7.77
CA PRO A 36 -33.17 -29.80 8.87
C PRO A 36 -34.05 -28.86 9.69
N HIS A 37 -34.03 -29.00 11.02
CA HIS A 37 -34.79 -28.15 11.93
C HIS A 37 -34.01 -27.92 13.24
N GLY A 38 -34.01 -26.70 13.76
CA GLY A 38 -33.18 -26.29 14.89
C GLY A 38 -31.72 -26.08 14.49
N PHE A 39 -30.80 -26.12 15.45
CA PHE A 39 -29.37 -25.94 15.17
C PHE A 39 -28.79 -27.19 14.48
N CYS A 40 -28.28 -27.04 13.26
CA CYS A 40 -27.72 -28.12 12.44
C CYS A 40 -26.35 -27.72 11.86
N SER A 41 -25.54 -28.74 11.59
CA SER A 41 -24.33 -28.63 10.76
C SER A 41 -24.58 -29.38 9.45
N VAL A 42 -24.55 -28.65 8.33
CA VAL A 42 -24.78 -29.16 6.97
C VAL A 42 -23.49 -28.99 6.19
N THR A 43 -22.94 -30.10 5.70
CA THR A 43 -21.80 -30.09 4.76
C THR A 43 -22.32 -30.26 3.34
N TYR A 44 -21.94 -29.34 2.46
CA TYR A 44 -22.28 -29.35 1.04
C TYR A 44 -21.25 -30.17 0.24
N SER A 45 -21.59 -30.54 -0.99
CA SER A 45 -20.73 -31.37 -1.86
C SER A 45 -19.36 -30.75 -2.18
N SER A 46 -19.21 -29.44 -1.94
CA SER A 46 -18.02 -28.61 -2.16
C SER A 46 -17.08 -28.52 -0.95
N THR A 47 -17.22 -29.35 0.09
CA THR A 47 -16.54 -29.21 1.40
C THR A 47 -16.94 -27.99 2.23
N ASP A 48 -17.68 -27.06 1.63
CA ASP A 48 -18.35 -25.98 2.34
C ASP A 48 -19.25 -26.55 3.45
N ARG A 49 -19.36 -25.80 4.53
CA ARG A 49 -20.14 -26.19 5.71
C ARG A 49 -20.92 -25.01 6.21
N PHE A 50 -22.19 -25.22 6.52
CA PHE A 50 -22.98 -24.26 7.28
C PHE A 50 -23.30 -24.82 8.67
N GLU A 51 -23.14 -23.99 9.69
CA GLU A 51 -23.52 -24.29 11.06
C GLU A 51 -24.48 -23.20 11.53
N GLY A 52 -25.73 -23.55 11.83
CA GLY A 52 -26.73 -22.55 12.18
C GLY A 52 -28.12 -23.12 12.40
N ASN A 53 -29.07 -22.24 12.62
CA ASN A 53 -30.46 -22.60 12.84
C ASN A 53 -31.20 -22.83 11.52
N PHE A 54 -32.07 -23.83 11.50
CA PHE A 54 -32.93 -24.18 10.37
C PHE A 54 -34.39 -24.24 10.82
N VAL A 55 -35.28 -23.90 9.91
CA VAL A 55 -36.73 -24.12 10.02
C VAL A 55 -37.18 -24.75 8.72
N HIS A 56 -37.70 -25.99 8.78
CA HIS A 56 -38.20 -26.74 7.63
C HIS A 56 -37.22 -26.84 6.45
N GLY A 57 -35.94 -27.03 6.76
CA GLY A 57 -34.87 -27.18 5.77
C GLY A 57 -34.23 -25.88 5.30
N GLU A 58 -34.77 -24.71 5.67
CA GLU A 58 -34.26 -23.39 5.28
C GLU A 58 -33.47 -22.76 6.45
N LYS A 59 -32.35 -22.09 6.16
CA LYS A 59 -31.57 -21.38 7.18
C LYS A 59 -32.40 -20.24 7.73
N ASN A 60 -32.61 -20.26 9.04
CA ASN A 60 -33.49 -19.33 9.74
C ASN A 60 -32.96 -19.09 11.14
N GLY A 61 -32.44 -17.88 11.39
CA GLY A 61 -31.73 -17.50 12.62
C GLY A 61 -30.24 -17.29 12.41
N ARG A 62 -29.47 -17.22 13.50
CA ARG A 62 -28.01 -17.06 13.40
C ARG A 62 -27.36 -18.30 12.79
N GLY A 63 -26.36 -18.06 11.94
CA GLY A 63 -25.56 -19.12 11.35
C GLY A 63 -24.21 -18.61 10.85
N LYS A 64 -23.30 -19.55 10.61
CA LYS A 64 -21.97 -19.34 10.09
C LYS A 64 -21.70 -20.30 8.93
N PHE A 65 -21.36 -19.72 7.79
CA PHE A 65 -20.90 -20.41 6.61
C PHE A 65 -19.37 -20.50 6.65
N PHE A 66 -18.83 -21.67 6.34
CA PHE A 66 -17.42 -21.95 6.18
C PHE A 66 -17.21 -22.37 4.73
N PHE A 67 -16.40 -21.61 4.01
CA PHE A 67 -16.09 -21.88 2.61
C PHE A 67 -14.86 -22.79 2.51
N PHE A 68 -14.72 -23.47 1.37
CA PHE A 68 -13.61 -24.40 1.12
C PHE A 68 -12.23 -23.71 1.13
N ASP A 69 -12.18 -22.42 0.80
CA ASP A 69 -10.98 -21.59 0.82
C ASP A 69 -10.57 -21.18 2.25
N GLY A 70 -11.35 -21.52 3.27
CA GLY A 70 -11.08 -21.16 4.66
C GLY A 70 -11.73 -19.84 5.11
N SER A 71 -12.30 -19.07 4.19
CA SER A 71 -13.10 -17.89 4.53
C SER A 71 -14.38 -18.29 5.29
N THR A 72 -14.97 -17.33 6.02
CA THR A 72 -16.23 -17.55 6.74
C THR A 72 -17.19 -16.39 6.60
N LEU A 73 -18.49 -16.67 6.63
CA LEU A 73 -19.55 -15.66 6.66
C LEU A 73 -20.51 -15.93 7.81
N GLU A 74 -20.63 -14.98 8.73
CA GLU A 74 -21.48 -15.10 9.92
C GLU A 74 -22.56 -14.03 9.92
N GLY A 75 -23.80 -14.41 10.26
CA GLY A 75 -24.87 -13.44 10.45
C GLY A 75 -26.24 -14.08 10.66
N TYR A 76 -27.30 -13.30 10.44
CA TYR A 76 -28.68 -13.74 10.62
C TYR A 76 -29.31 -14.12 9.28
N TYR A 77 -29.86 -15.32 9.19
CA TYR A 77 -30.53 -15.83 8.01
C TYR A 77 -32.06 -15.79 8.19
N ALA A 78 -32.78 -15.41 7.14
CA ALA A 78 -34.23 -15.56 7.03
C ALA A 78 -34.53 -16.15 5.66
N ASP A 79 -35.21 -17.29 5.63
CA ASP A 79 -35.58 -18.02 4.40
C ASP A 79 -34.36 -18.21 3.46
N ASP A 80 -33.27 -18.76 4.01
CA ASP A 80 -31.96 -18.98 3.36
C ASP A 80 -31.13 -17.74 3.01
N ALA A 81 -31.69 -16.54 3.09
CA ALA A 81 -31.00 -15.30 2.77
C ALA A 81 -30.35 -14.66 4.00
N LEU A 82 -29.11 -14.19 3.87
CA LEU A 82 -28.45 -13.41 4.91
C LEU A 82 -29.08 -12.00 4.97
N GLN A 83 -29.40 -11.57 6.19
CA GLN A 83 -30.11 -10.32 6.47
C GLN A 83 -29.42 -9.52 7.58
N GLY A 84 -29.41 -8.21 7.43
CA GLY A 84 -28.87 -7.28 8.43
C GLY A 84 -27.35 -7.34 8.49
N GLN A 85 -26.77 -7.26 9.68
CA GLN A 85 -25.31 -7.24 9.83
C GLN A 85 -24.72 -8.63 9.63
N GLY A 86 -23.70 -8.72 8.77
CA GLY A 86 -22.91 -9.91 8.54
C GLY A 86 -21.41 -9.61 8.63
N VAL A 87 -20.65 -10.62 9.02
CA VAL A 87 -19.19 -10.57 9.10
C VAL A 87 -18.62 -11.62 8.17
N TYR A 88 -17.94 -11.17 7.13
CA TYR A 88 -17.15 -12.00 6.25
C TYR A 88 -15.68 -11.94 6.69
N THR A 89 -15.07 -13.08 6.97
CA THR A 89 -13.63 -13.19 7.26
C THR A 89 -12.98 -13.85 6.06
N TYR A 90 -12.05 -13.15 5.42
CA TYR A 90 -11.27 -13.65 4.29
C TYR A 90 -10.31 -14.76 4.72
N GLU A 91 -9.80 -15.55 3.77
CA GLU A 91 -8.83 -16.62 4.04
C GLU A 91 -7.56 -16.09 4.72
N ASP A 92 -7.09 -14.90 4.32
CA ASP A 92 -5.90 -14.24 4.85
C ASP A 92 -6.09 -13.67 6.27
N GLY A 93 -7.33 -13.64 6.77
CA GLY A 93 -7.70 -13.09 8.08
C GLY A 93 -8.24 -11.66 8.04
N GLY A 94 -8.29 -11.01 6.87
CA GLY A 94 -9.01 -9.76 6.70
C GLY A 94 -10.49 -9.89 7.07
N VAL A 95 -11.16 -8.79 7.37
CA VAL A 95 -12.56 -8.80 7.81
C VAL A 95 -13.38 -7.74 7.09
N LEU A 96 -14.50 -8.15 6.48
CA LEU A 96 -15.55 -7.27 5.99
C LEU A 96 -16.77 -7.36 6.91
N GLN A 97 -17.14 -6.24 7.52
CA GLN A 97 -18.39 -6.08 8.26
C GLN A 97 -19.35 -5.32 7.36
N GLY A 98 -20.46 -5.95 6.97
CA GLY A 98 -21.37 -5.41 5.97
C GLY A 98 -22.84 -5.53 6.37
N THR A 99 -23.66 -4.68 5.76
CA THR A 99 -25.13 -4.80 5.81
C THR A 99 -25.59 -5.60 4.60
N TYR A 100 -26.38 -6.64 4.84
CA TYR A 100 -26.90 -7.56 3.83
C TYR A 100 -28.42 -7.43 3.75
N VAL A 101 -28.94 -7.47 2.51
CA VAL A 101 -30.36 -7.56 2.19
C VAL A 101 -30.49 -8.67 1.16
N ASP A 102 -31.30 -9.68 1.48
CA ASP A 102 -31.54 -10.84 0.61
C ASP A 102 -30.25 -11.56 0.14
N GLY A 103 -29.24 -11.61 1.02
CA GLY A 103 -27.95 -12.25 0.73
C GLY A 103 -26.93 -11.36 0.02
N GLU A 104 -27.30 -10.14 -0.36
CA GLU A 104 -26.43 -9.21 -1.08
C GLU A 104 -25.99 -8.04 -0.18
N LEU A 105 -24.74 -7.60 -0.30
CA LEU A 105 -24.24 -6.41 0.38
C LEU A 105 -24.99 -5.17 -0.11
N ASN A 106 -25.78 -4.60 0.80
CA ASN A 106 -26.66 -3.48 0.59
C ASN A 106 -26.72 -2.63 1.87
N GLY A 107 -26.02 -1.51 1.87
CA GLY A 107 -25.90 -0.60 3.01
C GLY A 107 -24.47 -0.42 3.51
N PRO A 108 -24.29 0.13 4.72
CA PRO A 108 -22.97 0.43 5.27
C PRO A 108 -22.07 -0.80 5.38
N ALA A 109 -20.79 -0.60 5.10
CA ALA A 109 -19.76 -1.61 5.28
C ALA A 109 -18.41 -1.02 5.71
N GLN A 110 -17.63 -1.82 6.42
CA GLN A 110 -16.27 -1.53 6.87
C GLN A 110 -15.39 -2.75 6.61
N GLU A 111 -14.18 -2.51 6.11
CA GLU A 111 -13.20 -3.55 5.85
C GLU A 111 -11.95 -3.29 6.69
N TYR A 112 -11.37 -4.37 7.21
CA TYR A 112 -10.21 -4.36 8.08
C TYR A 112 -9.15 -5.32 7.52
N ASP A 113 -7.88 -4.91 7.61
CA ASP A 113 -6.75 -5.80 7.31
C ASP A 113 -6.55 -6.85 8.41
N THR A 114 -5.54 -7.71 8.22
CA THR A 114 -5.19 -8.80 9.14
C THR A 114 -4.72 -8.32 10.51
N ASP A 115 -4.27 -7.07 10.61
CA ASP A 115 -3.87 -6.42 11.87
C ASP A 115 -5.06 -5.72 12.56
N GLY A 116 -6.25 -5.77 11.96
CA GLY A 116 -7.46 -5.13 12.45
C GLY A 116 -7.50 -3.62 12.18
N ARG A 117 -6.68 -3.11 11.25
CA ARG A 117 -6.71 -1.69 10.85
C ARG A 117 -7.82 -1.49 9.83
N LEU A 118 -8.59 -0.42 9.99
CA LEU A 118 -9.63 -0.04 9.03
C LEU A 118 -8.96 0.34 7.71
N ILE A 119 -9.30 -0.35 6.62
CA ILE A 119 -8.79 -0.10 5.26
C ILE A 119 -9.87 0.43 4.32
N PHE A 120 -11.15 0.21 4.65
CA PHE A 120 -12.27 0.75 3.88
C PHE A 120 -13.45 1.12 4.78
N LYS A 121 -14.14 2.21 4.45
CA LYS A 121 -15.43 2.59 5.04
C LYS A 121 -16.32 3.21 3.97
N GLY A 122 -17.52 2.67 3.78
CA GLY A 122 -18.45 3.18 2.81
C GLY A 122 -19.79 2.47 2.88
N GLN A 123 -20.48 2.42 1.74
CA GLN A 123 -21.67 1.59 1.59
C GLN A 123 -21.61 0.80 0.28
N TYR A 124 -22.39 -0.27 0.25
CA TYR A 124 -22.60 -1.12 -0.92
C TYR A 124 -24.04 -1.00 -1.40
N LYS A 125 -24.22 -1.27 -2.70
CA LYS A 125 -25.51 -1.48 -3.34
C LYS A 125 -25.34 -2.60 -4.35
N ASP A 126 -26.14 -3.64 -4.26
CA ASP A 126 -26.10 -4.80 -5.16
C ASP A 126 -24.68 -5.40 -5.26
N ASN A 127 -23.98 -5.50 -4.12
CA ASN A 127 -22.59 -5.96 -3.99
C ASN A 127 -21.50 -5.05 -4.60
N ILE A 128 -21.86 -3.85 -5.08
CA ILE A 128 -20.91 -2.87 -5.62
C ILE A 128 -20.76 -1.71 -4.63
N ARG A 129 -19.52 -1.22 -4.43
CA ARG A 129 -19.28 -0.01 -3.61
C ARG A 129 -20.09 1.15 -4.19
N HIS A 130 -20.72 1.95 -3.33
CA HIS A 130 -21.67 2.96 -3.77
C HIS A 130 -21.55 4.24 -2.95
N GLY A 131 -21.82 5.39 -3.57
CA GLY A 131 -21.80 6.70 -2.91
C GLY A 131 -20.40 7.10 -2.43
N VAL A 132 -20.33 7.88 -1.35
CA VAL A 132 -19.05 8.33 -0.80
C VAL A 132 -18.38 7.21 0.01
N CYS A 133 -17.18 6.84 -0.41
CA CYS A 133 -16.36 5.83 0.23
C CYS A 133 -15.01 6.41 0.67
N TRP A 134 -14.41 5.80 1.68
CA TRP A 134 -13.08 6.08 2.20
C TRP A 134 -12.22 4.82 2.09
N ILE A 135 -11.00 4.98 1.57
CA ILE A 135 -9.94 3.98 1.58
C ILE A 135 -8.81 4.52 2.47
N TYR A 136 -8.29 3.70 3.36
CA TYR A 136 -7.29 4.09 4.34
C TYR A 136 -6.00 3.32 4.07
N TYR A 137 -4.89 4.03 3.95
CA TYR A 137 -3.57 3.42 3.80
C TYR A 137 -2.91 3.24 5.17
N PRO A 138 -2.07 2.20 5.35
CA PRO A 138 -1.36 1.95 6.61
C PRO A 138 -0.50 3.12 7.09
N ASP A 139 -0.03 3.96 6.16
CA ASP A 139 0.80 5.13 6.47
C ASP A 139 0.03 6.32 7.08
N GLY A 140 -1.30 6.27 7.07
CA GLY A 140 -2.21 7.30 7.57
C GLY A 140 -2.88 8.12 6.47
N GLY A 141 -2.38 8.09 5.23
CA GLY A 141 -3.02 8.68 4.07
C GLY A 141 -4.35 8.02 3.74
N ARG A 142 -5.25 8.74 3.06
CA ARG A 142 -6.61 8.26 2.76
C ARG A 142 -7.05 8.73 1.39
N LEU A 143 -7.83 7.92 0.69
CA LEU A 143 -8.51 8.29 -0.55
C LEU A 143 -10.02 8.36 -0.30
N VAL A 144 -10.67 9.43 -0.75
CA VAL A 144 -12.10 9.64 -0.53
C VAL A 144 -12.77 10.25 -1.74
N GLY A 145 -13.96 9.76 -2.05
CA GLY A 145 -14.77 10.31 -3.13
C GLY A 145 -16.07 9.55 -3.31
N GLU A 146 -16.93 10.10 -4.17
CA GLU A 146 -18.04 9.35 -4.74
C GLU A 146 -17.49 8.37 -5.80
N VAL A 147 -17.71 7.08 -5.58
CA VAL A 147 -17.25 6.03 -6.51
C VAL A 147 -18.13 5.99 -7.77
N ASN A 148 -17.58 5.46 -8.86
CA ASN A 148 -18.32 5.28 -10.12
C ASN A 148 -19.30 4.08 -10.06
N GLU A 149 -19.94 3.78 -11.19
CA GLU A 149 -20.91 2.67 -11.32
C GLU A 149 -20.30 1.29 -11.06
N ASP A 150 -18.99 1.15 -11.23
CA ASP A 150 -18.22 -0.08 -10.99
C ASP A 150 -17.64 -0.14 -9.55
N GLY A 151 -17.88 0.90 -8.72
CA GLY A 151 -17.40 0.99 -7.35
C GLY A 151 -15.94 1.43 -7.21
N GLU A 152 -15.36 1.97 -8.27
CA GLU A 152 -13.97 2.43 -8.36
C GLU A 152 -13.86 3.92 -7.98
N MET A 153 -12.67 4.33 -7.53
CA MET A 153 -12.34 5.72 -7.24
C MET A 153 -12.04 6.50 -8.53
N THR A 154 -13.06 6.63 -9.38
CA THR A 154 -13.00 7.32 -10.67
C THR A 154 -13.99 8.48 -10.70
N GLY A 155 -13.49 9.72 -10.83
CA GLY A 155 -14.33 10.91 -10.85
C GLY A 155 -13.56 12.23 -10.76
N GLU A 156 -14.26 13.35 -10.95
CA GLU A 156 -13.72 14.72 -10.94
C GLU A 156 -13.64 15.34 -9.52
N LYS A 157 -14.16 14.63 -8.52
CA LYS A 157 -14.32 15.11 -7.13
C LYS A 157 -13.82 14.08 -6.13
N ILE A 158 -12.63 13.56 -6.37
CA ILE A 158 -11.94 12.62 -5.49
C ILE A 158 -10.77 13.33 -4.84
N ALA A 159 -10.45 12.96 -3.60
CA ALA A 159 -9.33 13.52 -2.85
C ALA A 159 -8.43 12.44 -2.30
N TYR A 160 -7.12 12.66 -2.41
CA TYR A 160 -6.18 12.10 -1.45
C TYR A 160 -6.06 13.05 -0.26
N VAL A 161 -6.16 12.55 0.96
CA VAL A 161 -5.97 13.27 2.22
C VAL A 161 -4.71 12.74 2.88
N TYR A 162 -3.78 13.63 3.21
CA TYR A 162 -2.53 13.28 3.87
C TYR A 162 -2.75 12.86 5.33
N PRO A 163 -1.72 12.27 6.00
CA PRO A 163 -1.84 11.76 7.37
C PRO A 163 -2.24 12.77 8.46
N ASP A 164 -2.21 14.07 8.16
CA ASP A 164 -2.68 15.10 9.09
C ASP A 164 -4.20 15.30 9.08
N GLU A 165 -4.91 14.53 8.25
CA GLU A 165 -6.36 14.59 8.07
C GLU A 165 -6.85 15.97 7.64
N ARG A 166 -5.98 16.79 7.05
CA ARG A 166 -6.27 18.18 6.69
C ARG A 166 -5.77 18.50 5.30
N THR A 167 -4.48 18.30 5.03
CA THR A 167 -3.90 18.58 3.73
C THR A 167 -4.45 17.59 2.71
N ALA A 168 -4.93 18.07 1.57
CA ALA A 168 -5.53 17.21 0.56
C ALA A 168 -5.15 17.61 -0.87
N LEU A 169 -5.14 16.63 -1.78
CA LEU A 169 -5.09 16.83 -3.21
C LEU A 169 -6.44 16.43 -3.80
N TYR A 170 -7.25 17.42 -4.17
CA TYR A 170 -8.63 17.25 -4.59
C TYR A 170 -8.79 17.52 -6.09
N GLY A 171 -9.45 16.60 -6.79
CA GLY A 171 -9.78 16.76 -8.21
C GLY A 171 -10.04 15.43 -8.90
N LYS A 172 -9.41 15.26 -10.07
CA LYS A 172 -9.66 14.14 -10.98
C LYS A 172 -8.80 12.93 -10.64
N PHE A 173 -9.47 11.79 -10.42
CA PHE A 173 -8.84 10.48 -10.24
C PHE A 173 -9.49 9.45 -11.17
N ILE A 174 -8.72 8.45 -11.58
CA ILE A 174 -9.18 7.27 -12.33
C ILE A 174 -8.63 6.05 -11.63
N ASP A 175 -9.52 5.16 -11.18
CA ASP A 175 -9.18 3.96 -10.39
C ASP A 175 -8.24 4.27 -9.21
N GLY A 176 -8.47 5.41 -8.56
CA GLY A 176 -7.65 5.89 -7.44
C GLY A 176 -6.29 6.47 -7.83
N GLU A 177 -5.90 6.46 -9.10
CA GLU A 177 -4.73 7.19 -9.60
C GLU A 177 -5.06 8.67 -9.82
N MET A 178 -4.22 9.56 -9.27
CA MET A 178 -4.42 11.01 -9.36
C MET A 178 -4.06 11.53 -10.76
N ILE A 179 -5.05 12.01 -11.51
CA ILE A 179 -4.85 12.61 -12.84
C ILE A 179 -4.66 14.13 -12.74
N GLU A 180 -5.47 14.80 -11.92
CA GLU A 180 -5.37 16.25 -11.67
C GLU A 180 -5.83 16.56 -10.23
N GLY A 181 -4.89 16.63 -9.29
CA GLY A 181 -5.13 17.02 -7.91
C GLY A 181 -4.72 18.47 -7.66
N LYS A 182 -5.63 19.29 -7.13
CA LYS A 182 -5.34 20.64 -6.64
C LYS A 182 -5.23 20.63 -5.14
N LEU A 183 -4.31 21.42 -4.59
CA LEU A 183 -4.16 21.54 -3.14
C LEU A 183 -5.47 22.06 -2.53
N ALA A 184 -5.92 21.37 -1.49
CA ALA A 184 -7.11 21.70 -0.73
C ALA A 184 -6.88 21.46 0.77
N SER A 185 -7.75 22.02 1.58
CA SER A 185 -7.89 21.68 3.01
C SER A 185 -9.20 20.96 3.23
N LEU A 186 -9.17 19.83 3.96
CA LEU A 186 -10.37 19.21 4.52
C LEU A 186 -10.86 20.06 5.70
N MET A 187 -12.03 20.67 5.55
CA MET A 187 -12.59 21.61 6.52
C MET A 187 -13.51 20.92 7.53
N SER A 188 -14.31 19.97 7.06
CA SER A 188 -15.25 19.20 7.89
C SER A 188 -15.64 17.89 7.22
N THR A 189 -16.19 16.98 8.00
CA THR A 189 -16.82 15.75 7.52
C THR A 189 -18.22 15.65 8.10
N GLU A 190 -19.25 15.71 7.26
CA GLU A 190 -20.65 15.62 7.68
C GLU A 190 -21.22 14.29 7.21
N GLU A 191 -21.66 13.44 8.14
CA GLU A 191 -22.20 12.10 7.83
C GLU A 191 -21.26 11.26 6.95
N GLY A 192 -19.94 11.44 7.11
CA GLY A 192 -18.93 10.74 6.30
C GLY A 192 -18.62 11.39 4.95
N ARG A 193 -19.27 12.50 4.57
CA ARG A 193 -18.95 13.27 3.36
C ARG A 193 -17.93 14.38 3.68
N PRO A 194 -16.78 14.41 3.00
CA PRO A 194 -15.77 15.46 3.22
C PRO A 194 -16.16 16.77 2.53
N HIS A 195 -15.84 17.89 3.19
CA HIS A 195 -15.94 19.24 2.61
C HIS A 195 -14.55 19.83 2.46
N PHE A 196 -14.15 20.06 1.20
CA PHE A 196 -12.84 20.60 0.85
C PHE A 196 -12.92 22.07 0.46
N GLU A 197 -11.94 22.85 0.90
CA GLU A 197 -11.67 24.20 0.43
C GLU A 197 -10.41 24.19 -0.43
N LEU A 198 -10.53 24.54 -1.72
CA LEU A 198 -9.40 24.65 -2.63
C LEU A 198 -8.51 25.84 -2.27
N MET A 199 -7.20 25.62 -2.26
CA MET A 199 -6.23 26.70 -2.07
C MET A 199 -6.10 27.53 -3.37
N PRO A 200 -6.46 28.83 -3.38
CA PRO A 200 -6.42 29.62 -4.59
C PRO A 200 -5.01 29.72 -5.18
N GLY A 201 -4.88 29.54 -6.49
CA GLY A 201 -3.59 29.61 -7.18
C GLY A 201 -2.66 28.42 -6.90
N SER A 202 -3.15 27.35 -6.27
CA SER A 202 -2.36 26.16 -6.00
C SER A 202 -1.85 25.51 -7.28
N SER A 203 -0.66 24.92 -7.18
CA SER A 203 -0.16 24.00 -8.20
C SER A 203 -1.08 22.79 -8.38
N VAL A 204 -1.00 22.21 -9.57
CA VAL A 204 -1.64 20.95 -9.92
C VAL A 204 -0.61 19.83 -9.75
N TYR A 205 -1.07 18.72 -9.19
CA TYR A 205 -0.30 17.51 -8.98
C TYR A 205 -0.96 16.36 -9.74
N HIS A 206 -0.16 15.41 -10.20
CA HIS A 206 -0.62 14.18 -10.85
C HIS A 206 0.29 13.03 -10.42
N PHE A 207 -0.17 11.80 -10.65
CA PHE A 207 0.65 10.61 -10.44
C PHE A 207 1.86 10.63 -11.38
N ASP A 208 3.04 10.60 -10.78
CA ASP A 208 4.34 10.86 -11.39
C ASP A 208 5.39 9.93 -10.76
N LYS A 209 5.09 8.62 -10.77
CA LYS A 209 6.02 7.61 -10.26
C LYS A 209 7.33 7.66 -11.04
N SER A 210 8.43 7.72 -10.30
CA SER A 210 9.78 7.71 -10.87
C SER A 210 10.10 6.41 -11.62
N THR A 211 11.09 6.50 -12.51
CA THR A 211 11.69 5.35 -13.21
C THR A 211 13.15 5.21 -12.80
N SER A 212 13.90 4.30 -13.44
CA SER A 212 15.35 4.19 -13.24
C SER A 212 16.14 5.41 -13.72
N SER A 213 15.56 6.27 -14.56
CA SER A 213 16.26 7.41 -15.17
C SER A 213 15.55 8.76 -15.01
N CYS A 214 14.28 8.77 -14.59
CA CYS A 214 13.51 9.98 -14.37
C CYS A 214 13.02 10.02 -12.92
N ILE A 215 13.52 10.98 -12.13
CA ILE A 215 13.14 11.13 -10.71
C ILE A 215 11.75 11.74 -10.53
N SER A 216 11.36 12.66 -11.42
CA SER A 216 10.05 13.33 -11.46
C SER A 216 9.95 14.19 -12.73
N THR A 217 8.75 14.36 -13.28
CA THR A 217 8.47 15.35 -14.34
C THR A 217 8.54 16.80 -13.84
N HIS A 218 8.37 17.02 -12.53
CA HIS A 218 8.36 18.34 -11.90
C HIS A 218 9.29 18.38 -10.68
N ALA A 219 10.60 18.20 -10.91
CA ALA A 219 11.63 18.11 -9.87
C ALA A 219 11.65 19.30 -8.88
N LEU A 220 11.23 20.50 -9.33
CA LEU A 220 11.21 21.72 -8.51
C LEU A 220 9.81 22.09 -7.98
N LEU A 221 8.83 21.21 -8.11
CA LEU A 221 7.51 21.38 -7.50
C LEU A 221 7.50 20.69 -6.14
N PRO A 222 7.55 21.43 -5.01
CA PRO A 222 7.57 20.82 -3.68
C PRO A 222 6.27 20.10 -3.36
N ASP A 223 6.38 19.06 -2.53
CA ASP A 223 5.21 18.47 -1.90
C ASP A 223 4.61 19.45 -0.87
N PRO A 224 3.28 19.70 -0.90
CA PRO A 224 2.66 20.72 -0.05
C PRO A 224 2.62 20.31 1.43
N TYR A 225 2.46 19.01 1.73
CA TYR A 225 2.44 18.50 3.10
C TYR A 225 3.83 18.59 3.73
N GLU A 226 4.85 18.18 2.99
CA GLU A 226 6.25 18.24 3.42
C GLU A 226 6.69 19.70 3.62
N SER A 227 6.26 20.60 2.73
CA SER A 227 6.60 22.03 2.78
C SER A 227 6.13 22.73 4.04
N GLU A 228 5.08 22.27 4.71
CA GLU A 228 4.63 22.83 5.99
C GLU A 228 5.41 22.30 7.20
N ARG A 229 6.12 21.17 7.04
CA ARG A 229 6.70 20.42 8.16
C ARG A 229 8.21 20.47 8.23
N VAL A 230 8.90 20.57 7.11
CA VAL A 230 10.37 20.49 7.09
C VAL A 230 11.03 21.56 6.25
N TYR A 231 12.31 21.80 6.53
CA TYR A 231 13.21 22.61 5.71
C TYR A 231 14.62 22.02 5.73
N VAL A 232 15.44 22.43 4.76
CA VAL A 232 16.85 22.04 4.68
C VAL A 232 17.71 23.21 5.16
N ALA A 233 18.71 22.93 5.99
CA ALA A 233 19.71 23.88 6.45
C ALA A 233 21.05 23.17 6.69
N GLU A 234 22.09 23.90 7.10
CA GLU A 234 23.35 23.29 7.54
C GLU A 234 23.11 22.41 8.77
N SER A 235 23.63 21.18 8.75
CA SER A 235 23.48 20.21 9.83
C SER A 235 24.22 20.66 11.09
N LEU A 236 23.68 20.27 12.25
CA LEU A 236 24.37 20.43 13.53
C LEU A 236 25.46 19.35 13.72
N ILE A 237 25.44 18.29 12.91
CA ILE A 237 26.44 17.24 12.90
C ILE A 237 27.66 17.72 12.13
N SER A 238 28.81 17.76 12.81
CA SER A 238 30.06 18.23 12.23
C SER A 238 30.38 17.48 10.94
N SER A 239 30.63 18.25 9.87
CA SER A 239 31.02 17.73 8.55
C SER A 239 29.99 16.86 7.84
N ALA A 240 28.71 16.88 8.26
CA ALA A 240 27.62 16.18 7.58
C ALA A 240 27.01 16.97 6.41
N GLY A 241 27.35 18.25 6.27
CA GLY A 241 26.83 19.12 5.22
C GLY A 241 25.43 19.65 5.56
N GLU A 242 24.45 19.39 4.69
CA GLU A 242 23.05 19.79 4.92
C GLU A 242 22.33 18.77 5.82
N GLY A 243 21.28 19.21 6.52
CA GLY A 243 20.38 18.40 7.32
C GLY A 243 18.93 18.78 7.08
N LEU A 244 18.01 17.91 7.49
CA LEU A 244 16.56 18.13 7.44
C LEU A 244 16.08 18.56 8.83
N PHE A 245 15.30 19.62 8.92
CA PHE A 245 14.85 20.21 10.18
C PHE A 245 13.33 20.33 10.23
N SER A 246 12.75 20.15 11.42
CA SER A 246 11.33 20.38 11.62
C SER A 246 10.98 21.88 11.63
N LYS A 247 9.91 22.28 10.97
CA LYS A 247 9.34 23.65 11.06
C LYS A 247 8.46 23.84 12.29
N VAL A 248 7.89 22.75 12.79
CA VAL A 248 6.83 22.77 13.80
C VAL A 248 7.08 21.72 14.87
N ALA A 249 6.58 21.96 16.08
CA ALA A 249 6.59 20.92 17.11
C ALA A 249 5.53 19.85 16.77
N VAL A 250 5.91 18.58 16.82
CA VAL A 250 5.05 17.44 16.46
C VAL A 250 5.18 16.30 17.47
N GLY A 251 4.15 15.48 17.57
CA GLY A 251 4.15 14.27 18.39
C GLY A 251 4.91 13.10 17.74
N PRO A 252 5.02 11.96 18.45
CA PRO A 252 5.50 10.70 17.87
C PRO A 252 4.60 10.23 16.73
N SER A 253 5.13 9.33 15.90
CA SER A 253 4.45 8.69 14.78
C SER A 253 3.95 9.66 13.70
N THR A 254 4.49 10.87 13.63
CA THR A 254 4.13 11.90 12.64
C THR A 254 4.97 11.73 11.38
N VAL A 255 4.35 11.66 10.21
CA VAL A 255 5.06 11.70 8.92
C VAL A 255 5.58 13.11 8.69
N MET A 256 6.88 13.27 8.44
CA MET A 256 7.53 14.57 8.28
C MET A 256 7.93 14.87 6.83
N SER A 257 8.40 13.85 6.12
CA SER A 257 9.05 14.02 4.82
C SER A 257 8.97 12.75 3.99
N PHE A 258 9.14 12.88 2.67
CA PHE A 258 9.04 11.80 1.70
C PHE A 258 10.39 11.50 1.05
N TYR A 259 10.70 10.22 0.89
CA TYR A 259 11.92 9.74 0.25
C TYR A 259 11.56 9.15 -1.13
N ASN A 260 11.36 10.05 -2.10
CA ASN A 260 11.28 9.70 -3.51
C ASN A 260 12.66 9.83 -4.18
N GLY A 261 12.87 9.07 -5.24
CA GLY A 261 14.11 8.98 -6.00
C GLY A 261 13.93 8.12 -7.25
N VAL A 262 14.96 7.99 -8.07
CA VAL A 262 14.96 7.00 -9.16
C VAL A 262 14.91 5.59 -8.59
N ARG A 263 14.41 4.63 -9.36
CA ARG A 263 14.21 3.24 -8.96
C ARG A 263 15.20 2.34 -9.69
N ILE A 264 16.21 1.86 -8.97
CA ILE A 264 17.29 1.00 -9.47
C ILE A 264 17.30 -0.34 -8.72
N THR A 265 18.09 -1.30 -9.19
CA THR A 265 18.17 -2.63 -8.56
C THR A 265 19.24 -2.69 -7.48
N HIS A 266 19.10 -3.59 -6.52
CA HIS A 266 20.15 -3.89 -5.54
C HIS A 266 21.47 -4.28 -6.23
N GLN A 267 21.41 -5.06 -7.30
CA GLN A 267 22.60 -5.46 -8.06
C GLN A 267 23.38 -4.26 -8.63
N GLU A 268 22.68 -3.23 -9.13
CA GLU A 268 23.32 -2.02 -9.64
C GLU A 268 24.02 -1.23 -8.52
N VAL A 269 23.37 -1.11 -7.36
CA VAL A 269 23.90 -0.41 -6.19
C VAL A 269 25.12 -1.12 -5.60
N ASP A 270 25.05 -2.45 -5.50
CA ASP A 270 26.12 -3.29 -4.93
C ASP A 270 27.35 -3.41 -5.84
N SER A 271 27.18 -3.21 -7.15
CA SER A 271 28.25 -3.35 -8.13
C SER A 271 28.96 -2.04 -8.50
N ARG A 272 28.41 -0.88 -8.13
CA ARG A 272 29.00 0.44 -8.41
C ARG A 272 29.85 0.96 -7.25
N ASP A 273 30.59 2.04 -7.50
CA ASP A 273 31.40 2.70 -6.47
C ASP A 273 30.50 3.20 -5.32
N TRP A 274 30.90 2.91 -4.09
CA TRP A 274 30.20 3.32 -2.88
C TRP A 274 30.04 4.84 -2.79
N ALA A 275 30.94 5.61 -3.42
CA ALA A 275 30.85 7.07 -3.48
C ALA A 275 29.55 7.57 -4.15
N LEU A 276 28.90 6.72 -4.96
CA LEU A 276 27.62 7.01 -5.61
C LEU A 276 26.40 6.62 -4.77
N ASN A 277 26.60 5.93 -3.64
CA ASN A 277 25.53 5.33 -2.82
C ASN A 277 25.14 6.20 -1.61
N GLY A 278 25.52 7.48 -1.60
CA GLY A 278 25.24 8.38 -0.46
C GLY A 278 23.74 8.56 -0.17
N ASN A 279 22.89 8.43 -1.19
CA ASN A 279 21.44 8.64 -1.09
C ASN A 279 20.62 7.39 -1.51
N THR A 280 21.20 6.20 -1.43
CA THR A 280 20.46 4.96 -1.75
C THR A 280 19.70 4.45 -0.53
N LEU A 281 18.42 4.15 -0.71
CA LEU A 281 17.52 3.61 0.31
C LEU A 281 16.76 2.42 -0.27
N SER A 282 16.93 1.23 0.31
CA SER A 282 16.14 0.05 -0.06
C SER A 282 14.65 0.30 0.15
N LEU A 283 13.84 0.10 -0.88
CA LEU A 283 12.37 0.16 -0.81
C LEU A 283 11.81 -1.21 -0.41
N ASP A 284 12.21 -2.24 -1.16
CA ASP A 284 11.80 -3.63 -1.04
C ASP A 284 12.97 -4.55 -1.49
N GLU A 285 12.73 -5.86 -1.62
CA GLU A 285 13.76 -6.84 -1.98
C GLU A 285 14.33 -6.65 -3.40
N GLU A 286 13.65 -5.91 -4.27
CA GLU A 286 14.01 -5.76 -5.68
C GLU A 286 14.47 -4.34 -6.02
N THR A 287 13.92 -3.35 -5.32
CA THR A 287 14.04 -1.93 -5.66
C THR A 287 14.81 -1.16 -4.59
N VAL A 288 15.77 -0.37 -5.06
CA VAL A 288 16.43 0.69 -4.29
C VAL A 288 16.01 2.04 -4.85
N ILE A 289 15.62 2.95 -3.97
CA ILE A 289 15.39 4.36 -4.29
C ILE A 289 16.73 5.09 -4.19
N ASP A 290 17.07 5.92 -5.17
CA ASP A 290 18.27 6.74 -5.16
C ASP A 290 17.98 8.20 -5.53
N VAL A 291 18.70 9.14 -4.91
CA VAL A 291 18.70 10.56 -5.30
C VAL A 291 20.10 10.91 -5.82
N PRO A 292 20.39 10.58 -7.09
CA PRO A 292 21.71 10.76 -7.67
C PRO A 292 22.00 12.24 -7.95
N GLU A 293 23.26 12.59 -8.21
CA GLU A 293 23.59 13.87 -8.81
C GLU A 293 22.84 14.06 -10.15
N PRO A 294 22.35 15.28 -10.47
CA PRO A 294 22.47 16.52 -9.68
C PRO A 294 21.31 16.75 -8.70
N TYR A 295 20.42 15.77 -8.51
CA TYR A 295 19.19 15.90 -7.73
C TYR A 295 19.40 15.85 -6.21
N ASN A 296 20.59 15.48 -5.76
CA ASN A 296 21.01 15.68 -4.38
C ASN A 296 21.10 17.17 -4.00
N HIS A 297 21.03 18.11 -4.94
CA HIS A 297 20.98 19.55 -4.65
C HIS A 297 19.54 20.08 -4.66
N VAL A 298 19.14 20.79 -3.60
CA VAL A 298 17.77 21.34 -3.46
C VAL A 298 17.38 22.34 -4.56
N SER A 299 18.38 22.96 -5.20
CA SER A 299 18.18 23.85 -6.35
C SER A 299 17.86 23.13 -7.66
N LYS A 300 17.99 21.80 -7.67
CA LYS A 300 17.72 20.90 -8.81
C LYS A 300 16.56 19.96 -8.54
N TYR A 301 16.35 19.59 -7.28
CA TYR A 301 15.24 18.74 -6.86
C TYR A 301 14.79 19.10 -5.45
N CYS A 302 13.52 19.46 -5.33
CA CYS A 302 12.86 19.72 -4.05
C CYS A 302 11.43 19.16 -4.00
N ALA A 303 11.10 18.25 -4.93
CA ALA A 303 9.80 17.57 -4.92
C ALA A 303 9.61 16.69 -3.68
N SER A 304 10.70 16.13 -3.15
CA SER A 304 10.74 15.46 -1.85
C SER A 304 12.10 15.70 -1.18
N LEU A 305 12.15 15.70 0.16
CA LEU A 305 13.35 16.09 0.91
C LEU A 305 13.89 15.02 1.87
N GLY A 306 13.33 13.80 1.87
CA GLY A 306 13.73 12.75 2.81
C GLY A 306 15.21 12.36 2.74
N HIS A 307 15.83 12.50 1.56
CA HIS A 307 17.26 12.26 1.35
C HIS A 307 18.19 13.27 2.06
N LYS A 308 17.64 14.29 2.72
CA LYS A 308 18.40 15.29 3.49
C LYS A 308 18.48 15.00 4.98
N ALA A 309 17.75 13.99 5.48
CA ALA A 309 17.83 13.62 6.89
C ALA A 309 19.12 12.83 7.14
N ASN A 310 19.97 13.35 8.03
CA ASN A 310 21.23 12.73 8.34
C ASN A 310 21.09 11.47 9.20
N HIS A 311 22.17 10.69 9.19
CA HIS A 311 22.28 9.52 10.05
C HIS A 311 22.52 9.91 11.52
N SER A 312 21.88 9.20 12.44
CA SER A 312 22.24 9.14 13.87
C SER A 312 22.04 7.73 14.43
N PHE A 313 22.88 7.32 15.39
CA PHE A 313 22.69 6.10 16.20
C PHE A 313 21.64 6.28 17.30
N THR A 314 21.23 7.51 17.57
CA THR A 314 20.13 7.86 18.50
C THR A 314 19.09 8.69 17.74
N PRO A 315 18.50 8.13 16.68
CA PRO A 315 17.64 8.89 15.78
C PRO A 315 16.35 9.30 16.47
N ASN A 316 15.78 10.42 16.03
CA ASN A 316 14.43 10.85 16.42
C ASN A 316 13.36 10.46 15.39
N CYS A 317 13.77 9.89 14.25
CA CYS A 317 12.89 9.42 13.19
C CYS A 317 13.28 8.03 12.68
N ILE A 318 12.38 7.40 11.91
CA ILE A 318 12.59 6.17 11.16
C ILE A 318 12.18 6.36 9.70
N TYR A 319 12.74 5.51 8.84
CA TYR A 319 12.14 5.25 7.55
C TYR A 319 10.95 4.31 7.70
N ASP A 320 9.85 4.65 7.04
CA ASP A 320 8.61 3.86 7.07
C ASP A 320 7.98 3.83 5.67
N MET A 321 7.16 2.81 5.37
CA MET A 321 6.51 2.69 4.06
C MET A 321 5.47 3.79 3.86
N PHE A 322 5.30 4.24 2.62
CA PHE A 322 4.33 5.29 2.29
C PHE A 322 3.77 5.14 0.88
N VAL A 323 2.44 5.19 0.73
CA VAL A 323 1.75 5.22 -0.56
C VAL A 323 1.42 6.68 -0.90
N HIS A 324 2.26 7.29 -1.74
CA HIS A 324 2.12 8.69 -2.11
C HIS A 324 1.26 8.85 -3.37
N PRO A 325 0.28 9.79 -3.41
CA PRO A 325 -0.59 9.98 -4.58
C PRO A 325 0.16 10.48 -5.82
N ARG A 326 1.29 11.17 -5.60
CA ARG A 326 2.22 11.59 -6.66
C ARG A 326 3.31 10.56 -6.95
N PHE A 327 4.06 10.09 -5.95
CA PHE A 327 5.28 9.30 -6.19
C PHE A 327 5.05 7.79 -6.24
N GLY A 328 3.82 7.33 -5.92
CA GLY A 328 3.50 5.92 -5.73
C GLY A 328 4.12 5.35 -4.45
N PRO A 329 4.41 4.03 -4.42
CA PRO A 329 5.05 3.39 -3.27
C PRO A 329 6.47 3.89 -3.08
N ILE A 330 6.74 4.52 -1.94
CA ILE A 330 8.04 5.05 -1.52
C ILE A 330 8.24 4.81 -0.02
N LYS A 331 9.31 5.38 0.54
CA LYS A 331 9.46 5.53 1.99
C LYS A 331 9.20 6.97 2.43
N CYS A 332 8.86 7.15 3.69
CA CYS A 332 8.75 8.42 4.36
C CYS A 332 9.65 8.46 5.60
N ILE A 333 9.81 9.64 6.17
CA ILE A 333 10.43 9.85 7.48
C ILE A 333 9.32 10.07 8.50
N ARG A 334 9.24 9.21 9.50
CA ARG A 334 8.25 9.27 10.58
C ARG A 334 8.94 9.47 11.93
N THR A 335 8.42 10.35 12.76
CA THR A 335 8.99 10.59 14.10
C THR A 335 8.81 9.37 15.02
N LEU A 336 9.85 9.04 15.78
CA LEU A 336 9.82 8.01 16.83
C LEU A 336 9.33 8.58 18.18
N ARG A 337 9.57 9.87 18.38
CA ARG A 337 9.22 10.62 19.59
C ARG A 337 8.69 12.00 19.21
N ALA A 338 8.23 12.77 20.20
CA ALA A 338 7.99 14.18 19.98
C ALA A 338 9.28 14.89 19.51
N VAL A 339 9.13 15.85 18.59
CA VAL A 339 10.21 16.63 17.99
C VAL A 339 9.83 18.10 18.08
N GLU A 340 10.76 18.94 18.50
CA GLU A 340 10.54 20.38 18.64
C GLU A 340 10.68 21.12 17.29
N ALA A 341 10.14 22.33 17.22
CA ALA A 341 10.40 23.21 16.08
C ALA A 341 11.90 23.56 15.99
N ASN A 342 12.44 23.51 14.77
CA ASN A 342 13.86 23.66 14.43
C ASN A 342 14.79 22.56 14.94
N GLU A 343 14.26 21.44 15.43
CA GLU A 343 15.07 20.26 15.73
C GLU A 343 15.49 19.55 14.43
N GLU A 344 16.75 19.10 14.35
CA GLU A 344 17.25 18.31 13.22
C GLU A 344 16.64 16.90 13.24
N LEU A 345 16.06 16.48 12.13
CA LEU A 345 15.51 15.16 11.91
C LEU A 345 16.62 14.20 11.47
N THR A 346 16.81 13.14 12.24
CA THR A 346 17.82 12.12 11.99
C THR A 346 17.22 10.73 12.00
N VAL A 347 17.82 9.83 11.23
CA VAL A 347 17.37 8.45 11.03
C VAL A 347 18.54 7.46 11.21
N ALA A 348 18.25 6.21 11.54
CA ALA A 348 19.26 5.15 11.46
C ALA A 348 19.34 4.64 10.01
N TYR A 349 20.50 4.72 9.37
CA TYR A 349 20.67 4.23 7.99
C TYR A 349 20.71 2.70 7.90
N GLY A 350 20.90 2.01 9.03
CA GLY A 350 20.82 0.56 9.08
C GLY A 350 21.95 -0.16 8.35
N TYR A 351 23.13 0.48 8.24
CA TYR A 351 24.32 -0.21 7.75
C TYR A 351 24.57 -1.46 8.61
N ASP A 352 24.74 -2.60 7.94
CA ASP A 352 25.02 -3.87 8.61
C ASP A 352 26.42 -3.77 9.25
N HIS A 353 26.47 -3.68 10.57
CA HIS A 353 27.72 -3.64 11.33
C HIS A 353 28.33 -5.04 11.52
N SER A 354 27.74 -6.06 10.90
CA SER A 354 28.29 -7.42 10.88
C SER A 354 29.51 -7.46 9.95
N PRO A 355 30.73 -7.83 10.43
CA PRO A 355 31.86 -8.01 9.53
C PRO A 355 31.54 -9.11 8.49
N PRO A 356 32.03 -9.00 7.24
CA PRO A 356 31.80 -10.01 6.21
C PRO A 356 32.53 -11.30 6.60
N GLY A 357 31.79 -12.18 7.27
CA GLY A 357 32.28 -13.42 7.83
C GLY A 357 31.19 -14.47 7.82
N LYS A 358 30.53 -14.67 6.66
CA LYS A 358 29.83 -15.94 6.40
C LYS A 358 30.90 -17.03 6.42
N PHE A 359 31.09 -17.66 7.58
CA PHE A 359 31.77 -18.94 7.63
C PHE A 359 30.94 -19.92 6.80
N LEU A 360 31.46 -20.24 5.61
CA LEU A 360 31.09 -21.45 4.89
C LEU A 360 31.41 -22.63 5.81
N VAL A 361 30.39 -23.14 6.52
CA VAL A 361 30.48 -24.46 7.13
C VAL A 361 30.44 -25.46 5.98
N VAL A 362 31.62 -25.90 5.55
CA VAL A 362 31.79 -27.06 4.68
C VAL A 362 31.43 -28.30 5.52
N PRO A 363 30.50 -29.17 5.09
CA PRO A 363 30.21 -30.39 5.82
C PRO A 363 31.33 -31.40 5.61
N GLY A 364 32.25 -31.48 6.57
CA GLY A 364 33.26 -32.52 6.67
C GLY A 364 32.86 -33.51 7.78
N GLY A 365 32.41 -34.70 7.38
CA GLY A 365 32.08 -35.78 8.31
C GLY A 365 33.32 -36.40 8.97
N ALA A 366 33.17 -36.79 10.24
CA ALA A 366 33.82 -37.96 10.82
C ALA A 366 33.09 -38.35 12.12
N GLU A 367 32.90 -39.65 12.29
CA GLU A 367 32.12 -40.37 13.28
C GLU A 367 32.64 -40.27 14.72
N GLY A 368 31.78 -40.55 15.73
CA GLY A 368 32.27 -41.06 17.02
C GLY A 368 31.46 -40.80 18.32
N LEU A 369 30.25 -41.38 18.43
CA LEU A 369 29.63 -42.01 19.64
C LEU A 369 29.41 -41.22 20.98
N PRO A 370 28.47 -41.67 21.87
CA PRO A 370 27.53 -40.78 22.56
C PRO A 370 27.72 -40.65 24.09
N GLY A 371 27.25 -39.53 24.66
CA GLY A 371 27.16 -39.30 26.10
C GLY A 371 25.92 -38.48 26.47
N ARG A 372 25.17 -38.97 27.46
CA ARG A 372 23.84 -38.53 27.96
C ARG A 372 23.76 -37.07 28.45
N PRO A 373 22.53 -36.48 28.54
CA PRO A 373 22.32 -35.11 28.98
C PRO A 373 22.39 -35.00 30.52
N ALA A 374 22.98 -33.91 31.01
CA ALA A 374 22.91 -33.52 32.42
C ALA A 374 22.13 -32.20 32.56
N GLU A 375 21.31 -32.19 33.61
CA GLU A 375 20.22 -31.29 33.92
C GLU A 375 20.63 -29.83 34.19
N VAL A 376 19.69 -28.95 33.87
CA VAL A 376 19.60 -27.55 34.31
C VAL A 376 19.44 -27.53 35.84
N LYS A 377 20.32 -26.80 36.52
CA LYS A 377 20.09 -26.34 37.90
C LYS A 377 20.22 -24.83 37.95
N ASP A 378 19.07 -24.19 38.12
CA ASP A 378 18.94 -22.85 38.68
C ASP A 378 19.56 -22.82 40.09
N LEU A 379 20.39 -21.82 40.35
CA LEU A 379 20.72 -21.39 41.70
C LEU A 379 20.88 -19.88 41.73
N ALA A 380 20.19 -19.29 42.71
CA ALA A 380 19.77 -17.92 42.78
C ALA A 380 20.83 -16.95 43.36
N LEU A 381 20.63 -15.68 43.00
CA LEU A 381 20.77 -14.43 43.77
C LEU A 381 21.91 -14.32 44.81
N GLY A 382 22.83 -13.39 44.54
CA GLY A 382 23.76 -12.83 45.50
C GLY A 382 24.14 -11.39 45.14
N SER A 383 23.56 -10.45 45.89
CA SER A 383 23.86 -9.03 46.08
C SER A 383 25.25 -8.50 45.70
N GLY A 384 25.28 -7.33 45.04
CA GLY A 384 26.43 -6.41 45.06
C GLY A 384 26.38 -5.37 43.95
N ASP A 385 25.97 -4.13 44.29
CA ASP A 385 26.33 -2.95 43.49
C ASP A 385 27.87 -2.78 43.47
N PRO A 386 28.42 -2.32 42.34
CA PRO A 386 29.06 -1.01 42.41
C PRO A 386 28.86 -0.12 41.16
N GLU A 387 28.93 1.18 41.45
CA GLU A 387 29.03 2.32 40.55
C GLU A 387 29.95 2.10 39.33
N TRP A 388 29.50 2.54 38.15
CA TRP A 388 30.41 2.85 37.04
C TRP A 388 30.32 4.33 36.70
N LYS A 389 31.43 5.03 37.01
CA LYS A 389 31.71 6.41 36.64
C LYS A 389 31.91 6.54 35.13
N LEU A 390 31.39 7.65 34.61
CA LEU A 390 31.56 8.16 33.25
C LEU A 390 33.05 8.28 32.89
N GLY A 391 33.52 7.48 31.94
CA GLY A 391 34.83 7.58 31.33
C GLY A 391 34.72 8.25 29.96
N SER A 392 35.09 9.53 29.89
CA SER A 392 35.28 10.29 28.66
C SER A 392 36.43 9.70 27.82
N MET A 393 36.12 9.13 26.66
CA MET A 393 37.12 8.77 25.65
C MET A 393 37.27 9.93 24.65
N HIS A 394 38.39 10.64 24.77
CA HIS A 394 38.91 11.49 23.71
C HIS A 394 39.58 10.59 22.65
N TYR A 395 39.20 10.74 21.38
CA TYR A 395 40.02 10.24 20.27
C TYR A 395 40.53 11.40 19.41
N VAL A 396 41.83 11.31 19.14
CA VAL A 396 42.70 12.28 18.48
C VAL A 396 42.63 12.06 16.97
N TYR A 397 42.39 13.11 16.19
CA TYR A 397 42.56 13.10 14.74
C TYR A 397 44.05 13.13 14.37
N PRO A 398 44.53 12.32 13.41
CA PRO A 398 45.83 12.56 12.81
C PRO A 398 45.69 13.59 11.68
N THR A 399 46.20 14.80 11.93
CA THR A 399 46.49 15.79 10.89
C THR A 399 47.94 15.71 10.41
N THR A 400 48.10 15.99 9.11
CA THR A 400 49.30 16.45 8.37
C THR A 400 50.21 15.44 7.69
N GLY A 401 50.50 15.70 6.40
CA GLY A 401 51.58 15.07 5.63
C GLY A 401 51.54 15.24 4.11
N GLN A 402 51.73 16.46 3.59
CA GLN A 402 52.34 16.71 2.26
C GLN A 402 53.62 17.54 2.51
N PRO A 403 54.74 17.35 1.79
CA PRO A 403 54.85 17.78 0.38
C PRO A 403 55.81 16.96 -0.52
N GLY A 404 55.64 17.10 -1.85
CA GLY A 404 56.60 16.59 -2.84
C GLY A 404 56.36 17.13 -4.25
N THR A 405 57.17 18.10 -4.65
CA THR A 405 57.21 18.77 -5.96
C THR A 405 57.82 17.90 -7.06
N ALA A 406 57.23 17.91 -8.26
CA ALA A 406 57.94 17.68 -9.52
C ALA A 406 57.30 18.49 -10.68
N ARG A 407 58.04 19.47 -11.21
CA ARG A 407 57.92 20.05 -12.57
C ARG A 407 58.70 19.13 -13.53
N ALA A 408 58.52 19.03 -14.85
CA ALA A 408 57.67 19.61 -15.89
C ALA A 408 57.81 18.69 -17.14
N VAL A 409 56.99 18.84 -18.19
CA VAL A 409 57.37 19.02 -19.62
C VAL A 409 56.08 19.21 -20.44
N THR A 410 56.14 20.21 -21.32
CA THR A 410 55.16 20.72 -22.27
C THR A 410 55.04 19.86 -23.54
N SER A 411 53.83 19.78 -24.11
CA SER A 411 53.62 19.88 -25.57
C SER A 411 52.15 20.13 -25.96
N HIS A 412 51.93 21.21 -26.71
CA HIS A 412 50.89 21.41 -27.72
C HIS A 412 51.60 21.35 -29.09
N PRO A 413 50.93 21.19 -30.27
CA PRO A 413 49.56 21.62 -30.61
C PRO A 413 48.77 20.67 -31.54
N LEU A 414 47.51 21.01 -31.88
CA LEU A 414 46.99 21.20 -33.26
C LEU A 414 45.44 21.19 -33.34
N THR A 415 44.93 22.12 -34.14
CA THR A 415 43.57 22.29 -34.70
C THR A 415 43.72 22.50 -36.23
N PRO A 416 42.67 22.53 -37.08
CA PRO A 416 41.36 21.85 -37.19
C PRO A 416 41.21 21.22 -38.63
N PRO A 417 40.03 20.95 -39.29
CA PRO A 417 39.04 21.96 -39.71
C PRO A 417 37.54 21.52 -39.75
N SER A 418 36.72 22.53 -40.03
CA SER A 418 35.27 22.64 -40.26
C SER A 418 34.69 22.01 -41.54
N GLN A 419 33.37 21.74 -41.57
CA GLN A 419 32.38 21.95 -42.66
C GLN A 419 30.97 21.61 -42.07
N ARG A 420 29.92 22.45 -41.97
CA ARG A 420 29.15 23.35 -42.87
C ARG A 420 28.27 22.63 -43.90
N LEU A 421 26.93 22.74 -43.75
CA LEU A 421 25.87 23.05 -44.76
C LEU A 421 24.48 22.53 -44.30
N SER A 422 23.55 23.42 -43.91
CA SER A 422 22.42 24.01 -44.69
C SER A 422 21.13 23.16 -44.69
N ARG A 423 20.07 23.58 -43.99
CA ARG A 423 18.85 24.25 -44.50
C ARG A 423 18.17 23.54 -45.68
N ILE A 424 16.88 23.22 -45.53
CA ILE A 424 15.77 23.64 -46.41
C ILE A 424 14.42 23.43 -45.70
N LEU A 425 13.58 24.47 -45.82
CA LEU A 425 12.18 24.63 -45.42
C LEU A 425 11.24 24.10 -46.52
N THR A 426 10.03 23.65 -46.14
CA THR A 426 8.71 23.98 -46.78
C THR A 426 7.61 23.20 -46.05
N ARG A 427 6.76 23.83 -45.22
CA ARG A 427 5.43 24.44 -45.52
C ARG A 427 4.42 23.53 -46.26
N ARG A 428 3.39 23.04 -45.51
CA ARG A 428 1.90 23.25 -45.61
C ARG A 428 1.21 23.08 -46.99
N PRO A 429 -0.16 23.01 -47.12
CA PRO A 429 -1.26 22.57 -46.23
C PRO A 429 -2.52 21.95 -46.96
N LEU A 430 -3.65 21.81 -46.21
CA LEU A 430 -5.10 21.97 -46.57
C LEU A 430 -5.95 20.83 -47.21
N GLY A 431 -7.20 20.73 -46.71
CA GLY A 431 -8.43 20.28 -47.40
C GLY A 431 -9.37 19.43 -46.50
N THR A 432 -10.42 19.96 -45.85
CA THR A 432 -11.85 20.13 -46.30
C THR A 432 -12.53 18.82 -46.75
N GLY A 433 -13.74 18.38 -46.38
CA GLY A 433 -14.91 18.89 -45.67
C GLY A 433 -16.11 17.92 -45.87
N PHE A 434 -17.31 18.30 -45.40
CA PHE A 434 -18.68 17.73 -45.65
C PHE A 434 -19.27 16.63 -44.73
N GLY A 435 -20.41 16.96 -44.08
CA GLY A 435 -21.55 16.05 -43.82
C GLY A 435 -22.68 16.31 -44.86
N PRO A 436 -23.99 16.00 -44.65
CA PRO A 436 -24.73 15.22 -43.63
C PRO A 436 -25.85 14.29 -44.24
N GLN A 437 -26.84 13.86 -43.41
CA GLN A 437 -28.12 13.12 -43.69
C GLN A 437 -28.03 11.58 -43.68
N GLY A 438 -28.94 10.76 -43.15
CA GLY A 438 -30.26 10.89 -42.48
C GLY A 438 -30.98 9.51 -42.55
N GLY A 439 -31.86 9.16 -41.60
CA GLY A 439 -32.90 8.13 -41.79
C GLY A 439 -32.89 6.85 -40.92
N ASP A 440 -33.60 6.91 -39.79
CA ASP A 440 -34.72 6.08 -39.32
C ASP A 440 -34.72 4.52 -39.28
N LYS A 441 -35.28 4.02 -38.15
CA LYS A 441 -35.86 2.68 -37.82
C LYS A 441 -34.97 1.51 -37.36
N GLY A 442 -35.36 0.94 -36.21
CA GLY A 442 -35.41 -0.52 -36.02
C GLY A 442 -34.66 -1.08 -34.81
N SER A 443 -35.43 -1.53 -33.82
CA SER A 443 -35.02 -2.40 -32.73
C SER A 443 -34.23 -3.64 -33.20
N ALA A 444 -33.10 -3.95 -32.56
CA ALA A 444 -32.63 -5.32 -32.37
C ALA A 444 -31.54 -5.37 -31.30
N SER A 445 -31.87 -5.97 -30.15
CA SER A 445 -30.89 -6.48 -29.20
C SER A 445 -30.01 -7.53 -29.89
N LEU A 446 -28.70 -7.29 -29.94
CA LEU A 446 -27.73 -8.27 -30.41
C LEU A 446 -26.64 -8.44 -29.35
N PHE A 447 -26.77 -9.54 -28.60
CA PHE A 447 -25.69 -10.17 -27.85
C PHE A 447 -24.46 -10.32 -28.77
N ARG A 448 -23.37 -9.62 -28.46
CA ARG A 448 -22.04 -9.95 -28.98
C ARG A 448 -21.27 -10.72 -27.93
N LYS A 449 -21.09 -12.02 -28.21
CA LYS A 449 -20.06 -12.87 -27.63
C LYS A 449 -18.69 -12.22 -27.88
N ALA A 450 -17.99 -11.82 -26.82
CA ALA A 450 -16.55 -11.59 -26.88
C ALA A 450 -15.85 -12.95 -26.72
N ARG A 451 -15.06 -13.32 -27.75
CA ARG A 451 -14.12 -14.44 -27.70
C ARG A 451 -12.96 -14.06 -26.78
N PHE A 452 -12.61 -14.96 -25.87
CA PHE A 452 -11.32 -14.96 -25.20
C PHE A 452 -10.21 -15.17 -26.26
N LEU A 453 -9.22 -14.27 -26.26
CA LEU A 453 -7.92 -14.51 -26.89
C LEU A 453 -6.92 -14.67 -25.74
N GLU A 454 -6.45 -15.89 -25.53
CA GLU A 454 -5.33 -16.17 -24.62
C GLU A 454 -4.06 -15.52 -25.19
N LEU A 455 -3.46 -14.60 -24.42
CA LEU A 455 -2.06 -14.23 -24.56
C LEU A 455 -1.39 -14.51 -23.22
N ARG A 456 -0.57 -15.56 -23.19
CA ARG A 456 0.35 -15.85 -22.09
C ARG A 456 1.39 -14.74 -22.00
N SER A 457 1.63 -14.24 -20.79
CA SER A 457 2.86 -13.52 -20.44
C SER A 457 3.43 -14.07 -19.12
N PRO A 458 4.76 -14.06 -18.94
CA PRO A 458 5.45 -14.85 -17.92
C PRO A 458 5.58 -14.13 -16.56
N ALA A 459 5.39 -14.93 -15.51
CA ALA A 459 5.92 -14.87 -14.15
C ALA A 459 6.48 -13.55 -13.57
N GLY A 460 5.90 -13.20 -12.41
CA GLY A 460 6.68 -12.85 -11.22
C GLY A 460 6.72 -11.38 -10.86
N LEU A 461 5.73 -10.92 -10.08
CA LEU A 461 5.84 -9.91 -9.03
C LEU A 461 4.46 -9.64 -8.41
N GLU A 462 4.33 -9.92 -7.11
CA GLU A 462 3.16 -9.61 -6.30
C GLU A 462 2.98 -8.10 -6.21
N GLN A 463 2.09 -7.57 -7.04
CA GLN A 463 1.44 -6.31 -6.76
C GLN A 463 0.37 -6.56 -5.69
N VAL A 464 0.45 -5.84 -4.57
CA VAL A 464 -0.72 -5.53 -3.74
C VAL A 464 -1.64 -4.65 -4.58
N THR A 465 -2.31 -5.31 -5.51
CA THR A 465 -3.51 -4.83 -6.16
C THR A 465 -4.56 -4.97 -5.07
N VAL A 466 -5.16 -3.86 -4.63
CA VAL A 466 -6.45 -3.95 -3.93
C VAL A 466 -7.33 -4.72 -4.89
N ALA A 467 -7.60 -5.98 -4.56
CA ALA A 467 -8.40 -6.85 -5.38
C ALA A 467 -9.77 -6.19 -5.50
N SER A 468 -10.00 -5.56 -6.66
CA SER A 468 -11.32 -5.31 -7.21
C SER A 468 -12.16 -6.54 -6.94
N ALA A 469 -13.29 -6.35 -6.25
CA ALA A 469 -14.21 -7.39 -5.84
C ALA A 469 -14.56 -8.29 -7.04
N GLN A 470 -13.88 -9.42 -7.18
CA GLN A 470 -14.41 -10.56 -7.92
C GLN A 470 -15.39 -11.26 -6.96
N MET A 471 -16.58 -10.67 -6.79
CA MET A 471 -17.69 -11.46 -6.28
C MET A 471 -18.09 -12.47 -7.34
N LEU A 472 -18.00 -13.74 -6.96
CA LEU A 472 -18.63 -14.82 -7.69
C LEU A 472 -20.09 -14.45 -7.94
N LYS A 473 -20.48 -14.40 -9.22
CA LYS A 473 -21.85 -14.71 -9.59
C LYS A 473 -22.17 -16.06 -8.94
N PHE A 474 -23.18 -16.09 -8.08
CA PHE A 474 -23.80 -17.33 -7.65
C PHE A 474 -24.20 -18.11 -8.90
N HIS A 475 -23.37 -19.07 -9.30
CA HIS A 475 -23.78 -20.09 -10.25
C HIS A 475 -24.51 -21.16 -9.46
N THR A 476 -25.81 -21.19 -9.74
CA THR A 476 -26.82 -22.22 -9.45
C THR A 476 -26.30 -23.65 -9.40
#